data_AF-A0A1B1AYW0-F1
#
_entry.id   AF-A0A1B1AYW0-F1
#
_cell.length_a   1.000
_cell.length_b   1.000
_cell.length_c   1.000
_cell.angle_alpha   90.00
_cell.angle_beta   90.00
_cell.angle_gamma   90.00
#
_symmetry.space_group_name_H-M   'P 1'
#
loop_
_entity.id
_entity.type
_entity.pdbx_description
1 polymer ?
#
loop_
_entity_poly.entity_id
_entity_poly.type
_entity_poly.pdbx_seq_one_letter_code
_entity_poly.pdbx_strand_id
1 'polypeptide(L)'
;MSISSESPVTAEQVHAALAALGAEPVADPEVRPEGPREEDRLHLLGSLLAKAELEITAATRLTEEEEIEDVLNTVVGWSEQVGPDPGLAANILTNRLHRTAMQVAPDAEELPPGREASFAAAMTAVYALSAHLHAERGDIEGTRRALGGAEEALIDILQGMHDLRIAIGDVADLDDEEG
;
A
#
# COMPACT_ATOMS: atom_id res chain seq x y z
N MET A 1 11.44 1.58 20.61
CA MET A 1 11.97 0.22 20.36
C MET A 1 12.57 0.20 18.98
N SER A 2 13.74 -0.43 18.81
CA SER A 2 14.33 -0.62 17.48
C SER A 2 13.58 -1.76 16.80
N ILE A 3 12.89 -1.46 15.71
CA ILE A 3 12.13 -2.45 14.92
C ILE A 3 13.12 -3.14 13.97
N SER A 4 14.12 -3.76 14.56
CA SER A 4 15.22 -4.43 13.86
C SER A 4 15.13 -5.92 14.15
N SER A 5 14.93 -6.72 13.09
CA SER A 5 14.96 -8.18 13.18
C SER A 5 16.27 -8.66 13.82
N GLU A 6 16.18 -9.62 14.73
CA GLU A 6 17.34 -10.25 15.38
C GLU A 6 18.23 -11.02 14.38
N SER A 7 17.67 -11.41 13.24
CA SER A 7 18.38 -12.09 12.15
C SER A 7 17.75 -11.68 10.82
N PRO A 8 18.17 -10.53 10.24
CA PRO A 8 17.62 -10.08 8.97
C PRO A 8 17.96 -11.07 7.86
N VAL A 9 17.00 -11.35 6.99
CA VAL A 9 17.20 -12.20 5.80
C VAL A 9 18.23 -11.57 4.86
N THR A 10 19.06 -12.39 4.23
CA THR A 10 20.07 -11.92 3.26
C THR A 10 19.49 -11.81 1.86
N ALA A 11 20.12 -11.02 0.98
CA ALA A 11 19.72 -10.97 -0.43
C ALA A 11 19.73 -12.35 -1.11
N GLU A 12 20.71 -13.20 -0.80
CA GLU A 12 20.80 -14.57 -1.32
C GLU A 12 19.61 -15.44 -0.88
N GLN A 13 19.18 -15.33 0.39
CA GLN A 13 18.03 -16.09 0.90
C GLN A 13 16.73 -15.67 0.21
N VAL A 14 16.54 -14.36 0.02
CA VAL A 14 15.34 -13.84 -0.67
C VAL A 14 15.35 -14.24 -2.14
N HIS A 15 16.50 -14.18 -2.81
CA HIS A 15 16.66 -14.63 -4.18
C HIS A 15 16.35 -16.13 -4.33
N ALA A 16 16.86 -16.98 -3.43
CA ALA A 16 16.56 -18.40 -3.43
C ALA A 16 15.06 -18.68 -3.24
N ALA A 17 14.38 -17.91 -2.38
CA ALA A 17 12.93 -18.01 -2.22
C ALA A 17 12.17 -17.62 -3.50
N LEU A 18 12.58 -16.54 -4.16
CA LEU A 18 12.01 -16.12 -5.45
C LEU A 18 12.20 -17.18 -6.53
N ALA A 19 13.40 -17.77 -6.63
CA ALA A 19 13.68 -18.86 -7.56
C ALA A 19 12.80 -20.09 -7.29
N ALA A 20 12.60 -20.46 -6.02
CA ALA A 20 11.71 -21.56 -5.64
C ALA A 20 10.23 -21.30 -6.00
N LEU A 21 9.82 -20.03 -6.03
CA LEU A 21 8.48 -19.61 -6.46
C LEU A 21 8.37 -19.40 -7.99
N GLY A 22 9.43 -19.72 -8.76
CA GLY A 22 9.47 -19.51 -10.20
C GLY A 22 9.41 -18.04 -10.60
N ALA A 23 9.81 -17.13 -9.71
CA ALA A 23 9.78 -15.67 -9.88
C ALA A 23 11.18 -15.07 -9.76
N GLU A 24 12.21 -15.81 -10.17
CA GLU A 24 13.59 -15.32 -10.19
C GLU A 24 13.65 -14.04 -11.05
N PRO A 25 14.11 -12.91 -10.49
CA PRO A 25 14.36 -11.73 -11.29
C PRO A 25 15.35 -12.10 -12.38
N VAL A 26 15.09 -11.69 -13.62
CA VAL A 26 16.03 -11.94 -14.72
C VAL A 26 17.30 -11.13 -14.45
N ALA A 27 18.25 -11.72 -13.73
CA ALA A 27 19.62 -11.26 -13.71
C ALA A 27 20.15 -11.60 -15.10
N ASP A 28 20.50 -10.60 -15.90
CA ASP A 28 21.26 -10.85 -17.12
C ASP A 28 22.60 -11.48 -16.69
N PRO A 29 22.82 -12.78 -16.96
CA PRO A 29 24.00 -13.48 -16.47
C PRO A 29 25.28 -12.98 -17.16
N GLU A 30 25.17 -12.25 -18.27
CA GLU A 30 26.29 -11.54 -18.89
C GLU A 30 26.60 -10.21 -18.16
N VAL A 31 25.66 -9.68 -17.38
CA VAL A 31 25.79 -8.38 -16.69
C VAL A 31 26.19 -8.54 -15.22
N ARG A 32 25.79 -9.63 -14.53
CA ARG A 32 26.16 -9.89 -13.12
C ARG A 32 26.39 -11.37 -12.80
N PRO A 33 27.61 -11.90 -13.00
CA PRO A 33 27.97 -13.29 -12.68
C PRO A 33 28.12 -13.58 -11.18
N GLU A 34 28.18 -12.54 -10.32
CA GLU A 34 28.43 -12.67 -8.88
C GLU A 34 27.17 -13.01 -8.05
N GLY A 35 25.98 -13.04 -8.67
CA GLY A 35 24.71 -13.25 -7.97
C GLY A 35 24.15 -11.98 -7.29
N PRO A 36 23.06 -12.10 -6.50
CA PRO A 36 22.41 -10.99 -5.82
C PRO A 36 23.31 -10.40 -4.72
N ARG A 37 23.41 -9.08 -4.65
CA ARG A 37 24.17 -8.37 -3.62
C ARG A 37 23.26 -7.90 -2.50
N GLU A 38 23.82 -7.61 -1.33
CA GLU A 38 23.03 -7.14 -0.18
C GLU A 38 22.34 -5.78 -0.45
N GLU A 39 22.88 -4.96 -1.36
CA GLU A 39 22.22 -3.75 -1.86
C GLU A 39 20.89 -4.03 -2.57
N ASP A 40 20.74 -5.21 -3.17
CA ASP A 40 19.53 -5.64 -3.87
C ASP A 40 18.45 -6.14 -2.88
N ARG A 41 18.77 -6.33 -1.59
CA ARG A 41 17.90 -6.99 -0.62
C ARG A 41 16.50 -6.38 -0.55
N LEU A 42 16.38 -5.05 -0.47
CA LEU A 42 15.08 -4.39 -0.36
C LEU A 42 14.25 -4.54 -1.64
N HIS A 43 14.91 -4.48 -2.81
CA HIS A 43 14.26 -4.70 -4.09
C HIS A 43 13.75 -6.14 -4.23
N LEU A 44 14.57 -7.12 -3.84
CA LEU A 44 14.22 -8.53 -3.81
C LEU A 44 13.06 -8.81 -2.82
N LEU A 45 13.08 -8.19 -1.64
CA LEU A 45 11.98 -8.29 -0.68
C LEU A 45 10.68 -7.71 -1.23
N GLY A 46 10.75 -6.58 -1.94
CA GLY A 46 9.60 -6.02 -2.67
C GLY A 46 9.05 -6.97 -3.73
N SER A 47 9.95 -7.62 -4.50
CA SER A 47 9.58 -8.62 -5.51
C SER A 47 8.93 -9.85 -4.88
N LEU A 48 9.48 -10.35 -3.76
CA LEU A 48 8.93 -11.49 -3.03
C LEU A 48 7.55 -11.19 -2.47
N LEU A 49 7.36 -9.98 -1.92
CA LEU A 49 6.07 -9.52 -1.43
C LEU A 49 5.04 -9.42 -2.55
N ALA A 50 5.40 -8.85 -3.70
CA ALA A 50 4.52 -8.79 -4.86
C ALA A 50 4.12 -10.20 -5.35
N LYS A 51 5.09 -11.14 -5.39
CA LYS A 51 4.81 -12.54 -5.75
C LYS A 51 3.85 -13.20 -4.76
N ALA A 52 4.05 -13.02 -3.46
CA ALA A 52 3.16 -13.55 -2.44
C ALA A 52 1.73 -12.97 -2.56
N GLU A 53 1.60 -11.66 -2.81
CA GLU A 53 0.31 -11.01 -3.04
C GLU A 53 -0.41 -11.56 -4.29
N LEU A 54 0.33 -11.86 -5.37
CA LEU A 54 -0.21 -12.49 -6.57
C LEU A 54 -0.70 -13.93 -6.32
N GLU A 55 0.07 -14.73 -5.58
CA GLU A 55 -0.32 -16.11 -5.23
C GLU A 55 -1.56 -16.13 -4.32
N ILE A 56 -1.63 -15.21 -3.34
CA ILE A 56 -2.83 -15.02 -2.52
C ILE A 56 -4.01 -14.67 -3.41
N THR A 57 -3.87 -13.68 -4.30
CA THR A 57 -4.94 -13.25 -5.21
C THR A 57 -5.41 -14.38 -6.12
N ALA A 58 -4.49 -15.23 -6.59
CA ALA A 58 -4.83 -16.39 -7.42
C ALA A 58 -5.60 -17.47 -6.65
N ALA A 59 -5.32 -17.61 -5.35
CA ALA A 59 -5.95 -18.56 -4.46
C ALA A 59 -7.32 -18.08 -3.92
N THR A 60 -7.46 -16.80 -3.58
CA THR A 60 -8.64 -16.23 -2.90
C THR A 60 -9.72 -15.74 -3.87
N ARG A 61 -10.06 -16.50 -4.92
CA ARG A 61 -10.96 -16.03 -6.00
C ARG A 61 -12.27 -15.45 -5.44
N LEU A 62 -12.45 -14.13 -5.57
CA LEU A 62 -13.56 -13.34 -5.02
C LEU A 62 -14.89 -13.49 -5.80
N THR A 63 -15.26 -14.69 -6.22
CA THR A 63 -16.44 -14.92 -7.06
C THR A 63 -17.45 -15.96 -6.54
N GLU A 64 -17.22 -16.63 -5.40
CA GLU A 64 -18.09 -17.69 -4.83
C GLU A 64 -18.20 -17.66 -3.29
N GLU A 65 -19.30 -18.17 -2.72
CA GLU A 65 -19.65 -18.09 -1.28
C GLU A 65 -18.63 -18.69 -0.27
N GLU A 66 -17.60 -19.43 -0.72
CA GLU A 66 -16.47 -19.91 0.12
C GLU A 66 -15.37 -18.84 0.35
N GLU A 67 -15.54 -17.64 -0.24
CA GLU A 67 -14.68 -16.45 -0.22
C GLU A 67 -14.09 -16.03 1.14
N ILE A 68 -14.88 -16.17 2.21
CA ILE A 68 -14.51 -15.61 3.51
C ILE A 68 -13.44 -16.46 4.19
N GLU A 69 -13.46 -17.79 4.04
CA GLU A 69 -12.54 -18.67 4.77
C GLU A 69 -11.10 -18.55 4.27
N ASP A 70 -10.89 -18.45 2.95
CA ASP A 70 -9.55 -18.27 2.38
C ASP A 70 -8.95 -16.92 2.76
N VAL A 71 -9.76 -15.85 2.71
CA VAL A 71 -9.34 -14.52 3.18
C VAL A 71 -9.00 -14.58 4.67
N LEU A 72 -9.83 -15.21 5.50
CA LEU A 72 -9.57 -15.35 6.93
C LEU A 72 -8.27 -16.10 7.20
N ASN A 73 -7.98 -17.19 6.48
CA ASN A 73 -6.73 -17.95 6.63
C ASN A 73 -5.50 -17.11 6.30
N THR A 74 -5.56 -16.28 5.26
CA THR A 74 -4.45 -15.37 4.93
C THR A 74 -4.25 -14.30 6.01
N VAL A 75 -5.35 -13.80 6.60
CA VAL A 75 -5.32 -12.82 7.70
C VAL A 75 -4.75 -13.44 8.97
N VAL A 76 -5.12 -14.68 9.30
CA VAL A 76 -4.58 -15.42 10.45
C VAL A 76 -3.06 -15.56 10.30
N GLY A 77 -2.58 -16.12 9.18
CA GLY A 77 -1.15 -16.29 8.94
C GLY A 77 -0.37 -14.96 8.96
N TRP A 78 -0.95 -13.88 8.44
CA TRP A 78 -0.36 -12.55 8.55
C TRP A 78 -0.29 -12.06 10.00
N SER A 79 -1.37 -12.22 10.77
CA SER A 79 -1.45 -11.75 12.16
C SER A 79 -0.45 -12.46 13.08
N GLU A 80 -0.20 -13.74 12.84
CA GLU A 80 0.80 -14.53 13.56
C GLU A 80 2.23 -13.99 13.36
N GLN A 81 2.54 -13.48 12.16
CA GLN A 81 3.86 -12.93 11.84
C GLN A 81 4.06 -11.48 12.31
N VAL A 82 3.02 -10.66 12.23
CA VAL A 82 3.10 -9.25 12.69
C VAL A 82 3.10 -9.16 14.21
N GLY A 83 2.33 -10.02 14.87
CA GLY A 83 2.19 -10.00 16.33
C GLY A 83 1.54 -8.70 16.85
N PRO A 84 1.58 -8.48 18.18
CA PRO A 84 0.84 -7.40 18.83
C PRO A 84 1.62 -6.08 18.97
N ASP A 85 2.84 -5.95 18.42
CA ASP A 85 3.65 -4.73 18.55
C ASP A 85 3.03 -3.55 17.77
N PRO A 86 2.51 -2.51 18.45
CA PRO A 86 1.86 -1.38 17.78
C PRO A 86 2.82 -0.59 16.87
N GLY A 87 4.10 -0.51 17.24
CA GLY A 87 5.10 0.22 16.47
C GLY A 87 5.44 -0.48 15.16
N LEU A 88 5.55 -1.81 15.21
CA LEU A 88 5.72 -2.64 14.01
C LEU A 88 4.47 -2.59 13.12
N ALA A 89 3.28 -2.70 13.71
CA ALA A 89 2.01 -2.62 12.99
C ALA A 89 1.87 -1.28 12.24
N ALA A 90 2.19 -0.16 12.89
CA ALA A 90 2.14 1.16 12.27
C ALA A 90 3.12 1.31 11.08
N ASN A 91 4.31 0.73 11.18
CA ASN A 91 5.28 0.74 10.07
C ASN A 91 4.80 -0.11 8.88
N ILE A 92 4.24 -1.29 9.14
CA ILE A 92 3.70 -2.16 8.09
C ILE A 92 2.51 -1.47 7.39
N LEU A 93 1.61 -0.87 8.16
CA LEU A 93 0.46 -0.13 7.62
C LEU A 93 0.90 1.05 6.76
N THR A 94 1.86 1.85 7.24
CA THR A 94 2.43 2.96 6.46
C THR A 94 3.01 2.47 5.12
N ASN A 95 3.80 1.39 5.13
CA ASN A 95 4.35 0.81 3.89
C ASN A 95 3.27 0.28 2.96
N ARG A 96 2.23 -0.36 3.49
CA ARG A 96 1.10 -0.87 2.70
C ARG A 96 0.33 0.28 2.04
N LEU A 97 -0.01 1.32 2.80
CA LEU A 97 -0.74 2.49 2.29
C LEU A 97 0.02 3.23 1.19
N HIS A 98 1.34 3.41 1.35
CA HIS A 98 2.16 3.99 0.28
C HIS A 98 2.14 3.14 -1.00
N ARG A 99 2.27 1.80 -0.88
CA ARG A 99 2.16 0.91 -2.04
C ARG A 99 0.78 1.00 -2.69
N THR A 100 -0.29 1.03 -1.90
CA THR A 100 -1.66 1.22 -2.39
C THR A 100 -1.81 2.55 -3.15
N ALA A 101 -1.28 3.65 -2.60
CA ALA A 101 -1.29 4.94 -3.27
C ALA A 101 -0.61 4.86 -4.65
N MET A 102 0.58 4.25 -4.73
CA MET A 102 1.30 4.07 -6.00
C MET A 102 0.56 3.15 -7.00
N GLN A 103 -0.18 2.14 -6.53
CA GLN A 103 -0.98 1.27 -7.39
C GLN A 103 -2.20 1.99 -8.00
N VAL A 104 -2.77 2.95 -7.27
CA VAL A 104 -3.94 3.72 -7.71
C VAL A 104 -3.56 4.87 -8.63
N ALA A 105 -2.37 5.44 -8.44
CA ALA A 105 -1.81 6.53 -9.24
C ALA A 105 -0.62 6.07 -10.12
N PRO A 106 -0.77 5.08 -11.03
CA PRO A 106 0.33 4.72 -11.92
C PRO A 106 0.56 5.85 -12.91
N ASP A 107 1.82 6.25 -13.10
CA ASP A 107 2.37 7.28 -14.04
C ASP A 107 1.40 7.73 -15.15
N ALA A 108 0.40 8.52 -14.78
CA ALA A 108 -0.60 9.06 -15.68
C ALA A 108 -0.53 10.58 -15.54
N GLU A 109 -0.41 11.27 -16.67
CA GLU A 109 -0.38 12.74 -16.71
C GLU A 109 -1.65 13.33 -16.09
N GLU A 110 -2.78 12.63 -16.22
CA GLU A 110 -4.06 12.94 -15.57
C GLU A 110 -4.73 11.65 -15.07
N LEU A 111 -5.15 11.62 -13.82
CA LEU A 111 -5.89 10.50 -13.24
C LEU A 111 -7.40 10.72 -13.43
N PRO A 112 -8.18 9.68 -13.79
CA PRO A 112 -9.63 9.76 -13.73
C PRO A 112 -10.09 10.15 -12.31
N PRO A 113 -11.20 10.91 -12.15
CA PRO A 113 -11.62 11.44 -10.84
C PRO A 113 -11.75 10.40 -9.72
N GLY A 114 -12.24 9.20 -10.05
CA GLY A 114 -12.34 8.11 -9.07
C GLY A 114 -10.98 7.57 -8.60
N ARG A 115 -9.95 7.61 -9.46
CA ARG A 115 -8.58 7.22 -9.10
C ARG A 115 -7.89 8.31 -8.29
N GLU A 116 -8.10 9.56 -8.64
CA GLU A 116 -7.60 10.70 -7.85
C GLU A 116 -8.16 10.68 -6.42
N ALA A 117 -9.48 10.53 -6.27
CA ALA A 117 -10.11 10.40 -4.94
C ALA A 117 -9.59 9.17 -4.17
N SER A 118 -9.37 8.05 -4.85
CA SER A 118 -8.83 6.83 -4.22
C SER A 118 -7.37 6.99 -3.78
N PHE A 119 -6.55 7.69 -4.56
CA PHE A 119 -5.17 8.04 -4.20
C PHE A 119 -5.15 8.97 -2.98
N ALA A 120 -5.96 10.02 -3.01
CA ALA A 120 -6.09 10.98 -1.92
C ALA A 120 -6.56 10.27 -0.64
N ALA A 121 -7.49 9.31 -0.71
CA ALA A 121 -7.91 8.50 0.43
C ALA A 121 -6.77 7.69 1.07
N ALA A 122 -5.93 7.06 0.25
CA ALA A 122 -4.74 6.36 0.75
C ALA A 122 -3.77 7.34 1.43
N MET A 123 -3.53 8.51 0.84
CA MET A 123 -2.64 9.54 1.39
C MET A 123 -3.20 10.16 2.68
N THR A 124 -4.50 10.44 2.78
CA THR A 124 -5.14 10.88 4.03
C THR A 124 -4.89 9.88 5.14
N ALA A 125 -5.01 8.58 4.88
CA ALA A 125 -4.74 7.55 5.88
C ALA A 125 -3.25 7.53 6.31
N VAL A 126 -2.31 7.71 5.37
CA VAL A 126 -0.87 7.86 5.68
C VAL A 126 -0.62 9.07 6.58
N TYR A 127 -1.18 10.23 6.21
CA TYR A 127 -0.98 11.47 6.95
C TYR A 127 -1.61 11.43 8.34
N ALA A 128 -2.82 10.89 8.48
CA ALA A 128 -3.48 10.73 9.77
C ALA A 128 -2.68 9.79 10.70
N LEU A 129 -2.20 8.66 10.19
CA LEU A 129 -1.34 7.75 10.96
C LEU A 129 -0.02 8.42 11.33
N SER A 130 0.58 9.18 10.41
CA SER A 130 1.83 9.92 10.67
C SER A 130 1.63 10.98 11.76
N ALA A 131 0.53 11.73 11.72
CA ALA A 131 0.17 12.71 12.76
C ALA A 131 0.06 12.06 14.14
N HIS A 132 -0.61 10.90 14.21
CA HIS A 132 -0.70 10.11 15.44
C HIS A 132 0.69 9.71 15.96
N LEU A 133 1.56 9.17 15.10
CA LEU A 133 2.91 8.75 15.49
C LEU A 133 3.80 9.93 15.92
N HIS A 134 3.66 11.10 15.30
CA HIS A 134 4.35 12.32 15.74
C HIS A 134 3.83 12.79 17.11
N ALA A 135 2.51 12.73 17.33
CA ALA A 135 1.89 13.12 18.59
C ALA A 135 2.35 12.22 19.75
N GLU A 136 2.45 10.90 19.54
CA GLU A 136 2.98 9.95 20.54
C GLU A 136 4.43 10.26 20.95
N ARG A 137 5.21 10.84 20.02
CA ARG A 137 6.61 11.24 20.25
C ARG A 137 6.75 12.65 20.84
N GLY A 138 5.65 13.37 21.02
CA GLY A 138 5.65 14.78 21.45
C GLY A 138 6.15 15.75 20.37
N ASP A 139 6.21 15.33 19.12
CA ASP A 139 6.63 16.16 17.98
C ASP A 139 5.44 16.98 17.46
N ILE A 140 5.22 18.15 18.07
CA ILE A 140 4.09 19.03 17.76
C ILE A 140 4.14 19.52 16.30
N GLU A 141 5.33 19.85 15.80
CA GLU A 141 5.47 20.41 14.45
C GLU A 141 5.29 19.33 13.38
N GLY A 142 5.83 18.12 13.60
CA GLY A 142 5.53 16.96 12.77
C GLY A 142 4.04 16.61 12.76
N THR A 143 3.38 16.67 13.92
CA THR A 143 1.94 16.45 14.05
C THR A 143 1.15 17.47 13.22
N ARG A 144 1.45 18.76 13.36
CA ARG A 144 0.77 19.83 12.62
C ARG A 144 0.95 19.68 11.11
N ARG A 145 2.18 19.40 10.66
CA ARG A 145 2.48 19.19 9.24
C ARG A 145 1.69 18.02 8.66
N ALA A 146 1.67 16.89 9.38
CA ALA A 146 0.95 15.71 8.95
C ALA A 146 -0.57 15.95 8.93
N LEU A 147 -1.13 16.68 9.91
CA LEU A 147 -2.53 17.08 9.88
C LEU A 147 -2.86 17.97 8.67
N GLY A 148 -2.01 18.93 8.34
CA GLY A 148 -2.19 19.76 7.13
C GLY A 148 -2.25 18.93 5.85
N GLY A 149 -1.34 17.96 5.70
CA GLY A 149 -1.38 17.04 4.55
C GLY A 149 -2.64 16.15 4.53
N ALA A 150 -3.13 15.73 5.69
CA ALA A 150 -4.39 14.96 5.78
C ALA A 150 -5.60 15.81 5.37
N GLU A 151 -5.63 17.08 5.78
CA GLU A 151 -6.69 18.04 5.43
C GLU A 151 -6.70 18.37 3.94
N GLU A 152 -5.53 18.61 3.33
CA GLU A 152 -5.39 18.80 1.88
C GLU A 152 -5.90 17.58 1.11
N ALA A 153 -5.45 16.38 1.47
CA ALA A 153 -5.92 15.16 0.81
C ALA A 153 -7.43 14.91 1.02
N LEU A 154 -8.02 15.29 2.16
CA LEU A 154 -9.47 15.21 2.37
C LEU A 154 -10.25 16.11 1.39
N ILE A 155 -9.72 17.29 1.07
CA ILE A 155 -10.32 18.19 0.08
C ILE A 155 -10.28 17.52 -1.30
N ASP A 156 -9.15 16.92 -1.67
CA ASP A 156 -9.00 16.21 -2.95
C ASP A 156 -9.94 15.01 -3.07
N ILE A 157 -10.20 14.28 -1.98
CA ILE A 157 -11.23 13.22 -1.96
C ILE A 157 -12.61 13.81 -2.28
N LEU A 158 -13.00 14.88 -1.60
CA LEU A 158 -14.32 15.49 -1.79
C LEU A 158 -14.48 16.03 -3.22
N GLN A 159 -13.43 16.66 -3.76
CA GLN A 159 -13.39 17.16 -5.11
C GLN A 159 -13.46 16.01 -6.14
N GLY A 160 -12.60 14.99 -6.02
CA GLY A 160 -12.61 13.84 -6.92
C GLY A 160 -13.91 13.04 -6.86
N MET A 161 -14.56 12.94 -5.69
CA MET A 161 -15.91 12.37 -5.56
C MET A 161 -16.97 13.21 -6.29
N HIS A 162 -16.90 14.54 -6.19
CA HIS A 162 -17.79 15.44 -6.92
C HIS A 162 -17.59 15.32 -8.43
N ASP A 163 -16.34 15.34 -8.89
CA ASP A 163 -16.00 15.21 -10.31
C ASP A 163 -16.40 13.83 -10.86
N LEU A 164 -16.30 12.78 -10.04
CA LEU A 164 -16.81 11.46 -10.41
C LEU A 164 -18.35 11.46 -10.53
N ARG A 165 -19.08 12.14 -9.64
CA ARG A 165 -20.54 12.32 -9.77
C ARG A 165 -20.91 13.03 -11.06
N ILE A 166 -20.21 14.10 -11.41
CA ILE A 166 -20.38 14.79 -12.70
C ILE A 166 -20.14 13.82 -13.85
N ALA A 167 -19.03 13.08 -13.82
CA ALA A 167 -18.65 12.16 -14.89
C ALA A 167 -19.67 11.05 -15.14
N ILE A 168 -20.41 10.61 -14.11
CA ILE A 168 -21.49 9.62 -14.24
C ILE A 168 -22.88 10.23 -14.47
N GLY A 169 -22.99 11.57 -14.54
CA GLY A 169 -24.27 12.28 -14.68
C GLY A 169 -25.14 12.29 -13.42
N ASP A 170 -24.56 12.04 -12.25
CA ASP A 170 -25.21 12.06 -10.93
C ASP A 170 -25.11 13.45 -10.27
N VAL A 171 -25.33 14.48 -11.08
CA VAL A 171 -25.57 15.84 -10.58
C VAL A 171 -26.91 16.23 -11.17
N ALA A 172 -27.96 16.08 -10.35
CA ALA A 172 -29.28 16.56 -10.71
C ALA A 172 -29.16 18.02 -11.15
N ASP A 173 -29.76 18.36 -12.28
CA ASP A 173 -29.90 19.73 -12.75
C ASP A 173 -30.47 20.58 -11.61
N LEU A 174 -29.60 21.34 -10.93
CA LEU A 174 -29.99 22.32 -9.91
C LEU A 174 -30.75 23.51 -10.53
N ASP A 175 -31.06 23.44 -11.83
CA ASP A 175 -31.66 24.51 -12.63
C ASP A 175 -33.14 24.27 -13.02
N ASP A 176 -33.78 23.16 -12.62
CA ASP A 176 -35.18 22.86 -12.97
C ASP A 176 -36.18 23.02 -11.79
N GLU A 177 -35.95 24.01 -10.91
CA GLU A 177 -36.97 24.52 -9.97
C GLU A 177 -37.23 26.03 -10.15
N GLU A 178 -37.49 26.47 -11.38
CA GLU A 178 -38.31 27.67 -11.64
C GLU A 178 -39.43 27.32 -12.64
N GLY A 179 -40.52 26.76 -12.13
CA GLY A 179 -41.76 26.51 -12.86
C GLY A 179 -42.99 27.00 -12.10
#